data_AF-A0A8T4C1M1-F1
#
_entry.id   AF-A0A8T4C1M1-F1
#
_cell.length_a   1.000
_cell.length_b   1.000
_cell.length_c   1.000
_cell.angle_alpha   90.00
_cell.angle_beta   90.00
_cell.angle_gamma   90.00
#
_symmetry.space_group_name_H-M   'P 1'
#
loop_
_entity.id
_entity.type
_entity.pdbx_description
1 polymer ?
#
loop_
_entity_poly.entity_id
_entity_poly.type
_entity_poly.pdbx_seq_one_letter_code
_entity_poly.pdbx_strand_id
1 'polypeptide(L)'
;MLEQFPVAPMLLVLLIPLAYSFWKRKERKAVIVVCIACVFTVAFYPLVNILANLVPTVGYFLGKIILFIFIPILAVFFLEKWSLKNIFIDFGVRRKALGKSVSLGIAAAIVTIAITLLVSVTQWDLAFRSIMFFESFTEEFFFRGFLLLYLMKKTTPKIAYSTSVLGFVLIHPQHFNSLFLISTIAQGLLLAWVAGKTKNIIGPWIAHGANRFFPSLLRMIFQ
;
A
#
# COMPACT_ATOMS: atom_id res chain seq x y z
N MET A 1 -4.73 22.18 8.48
CA MET A 1 -5.16 20.83 8.93
C MET A 1 -4.69 19.72 7.99
N LEU A 2 -4.93 19.80 6.67
CA LEU A 2 -4.44 18.81 5.69
C LEU A 2 -2.90 18.75 5.57
N GLU A 3 -2.20 19.87 5.77
CA GLU A 3 -0.72 19.91 5.76
C GLU A 3 -0.09 19.11 6.92
N GLN A 4 -0.80 18.97 8.05
CA GLN A 4 -0.31 18.23 9.22
C GLN A 4 -0.59 16.72 9.11
N PHE A 5 -1.58 16.33 8.30
CA PHE A 5 -2.00 14.94 8.09
C PHE A 5 -2.23 14.66 6.60
N PRO A 6 -1.15 14.58 5.80
CA PRO A 6 -1.27 14.41 4.35
C PRO A 6 -1.98 13.10 3.96
N VAL A 7 -2.00 12.11 4.85
CA VAL A 7 -2.65 10.83 4.63
C VAL A 7 -4.11 10.77 5.07
N ALA A 8 -4.65 11.85 5.67
CA ALA A 8 -6.02 11.90 6.17
C ALA A 8 -7.11 11.57 5.14
N PRO A 9 -6.99 11.92 3.85
CA PRO A 9 -8.02 11.56 2.86
C PRO A 9 -8.24 10.06 2.74
N MET A 10 -7.26 9.22 3.11
CA MET A 10 -7.42 7.77 3.18
C MET A 10 -8.59 7.36 4.11
N LEU A 11 -8.93 8.13 5.15
CA LEU A 11 -10.05 7.79 6.04
C LEU A 11 -11.41 7.77 5.34
N LEU A 12 -11.57 8.50 4.23
CA LEU A 12 -12.79 8.47 3.42
C LEU A 12 -13.08 7.05 2.90
N VAL A 13 -12.03 6.25 2.71
CA VAL A 13 -12.20 4.87 2.24
C VAL A 13 -12.92 3.97 3.24
N LEU A 14 -12.88 4.32 4.54
CA LEU A 14 -13.53 3.54 5.60
C LEU A 14 -15.07 3.55 5.47
N LEU A 15 -15.64 4.54 4.78
CA LEU A 15 -17.08 4.59 4.50
C LEU A 15 -17.56 3.34 3.75
N ILE A 16 -16.71 2.73 2.91
CA ILE A 16 -17.05 1.55 2.11
C ILE A 16 -17.28 0.31 3.00
N PRO A 17 -16.29 -0.17 3.79
CA PRO A 17 -16.50 -1.30 4.68
C PRO A 17 -17.49 -0.99 5.82
N LEU A 18 -17.57 0.26 6.30
CA LEU A 18 -18.56 0.67 7.30
C LEU A 18 -19.99 0.55 6.79
N ALA A 19 -20.28 1.11 5.62
CA ALA A 19 -21.61 0.99 4.99
C ALA A 19 -21.98 -0.47 4.74
N TYR A 20 -21.02 -1.28 4.27
CA TYR A 20 -21.22 -2.72 4.10
C TYR A 20 -21.59 -3.44 5.41
N SER A 21 -20.84 -3.18 6.49
CA SER A 21 -21.09 -3.84 7.78
C SER A 21 -22.40 -3.38 8.42
N PHE A 22 -22.76 -2.10 8.26
CA PHE A 22 -24.04 -1.56 8.70
C PHE A 22 -25.19 -2.24 7.96
N TRP A 23 -25.12 -2.33 6.63
CA TRP A 23 -26.18 -2.93 5.81
C TRP A 23 -26.33 -4.44 6.02
N LYS A 24 -25.23 -5.20 6.01
CA LYS A 24 -25.27 -6.66 6.14
C LYS A 24 -25.37 -7.16 7.57
N ARG A 25 -25.21 -6.27 8.57
CA ARG A 25 -25.16 -6.57 10.01
C ARG A 25 -24.19 -7.71 10.37
N LYS A 26 -23.13 -7.90 9.59
CA LYS A 26 -22.11 -8.95 9.75
C LYS A 26 -20.71 -8.34 9.73
N GLU A 27 -19.74 -9.11 10.21
CA GLU A 27 -18.29 -8.82 10.06
C GLU A 27 -17.86 -7.49 10.70
N ARG A 28 -18.65 -6.98 11.66
CA ARG A 28 -18.41 -5.72 12.39
C ARG A 28 -17.03 -5.67 13.01
N LYS A 29 -16.60 -6.80 13.58
CA LYS A 29 -15.28 -6.92 14.20
C LYS A 29 -14.16 -6.66 13.19
N ALA A 30 -14.27 -7.21 11.98
CA ALA A 30 -13.25 -7.03 10.96
C ALA A 30 -13.21 -5.59 10.42
N VAL A 31 -14.37 -4.96 10.28
CA VAL A 31 -14.44 -3.54 9.90
C VAL A 31 -13.89 -2.64 10.99
N ILE A 32 -14.18 -2.91 12.28
CA ILE A 32 -13.58 -2.19 13.42
C ILE A 32 -12.06 -2.28 13.40
N VAL A 33 -11.49 -3.46 13.12
CA VAL A 33 -10.04 -3.65 13.00
C VAL A 33 -9.45 -2.75 11.91
N VAL A 34 -10.07 -2.70 10.73
CA VAL A 34 -9.62 -1.83 9.63
C VAL A 34 -9.76 -0.36 10.00
N CYS A 35 -10.88 0.05 10.61
CA CYS A 35 -11.08 1.42 11.06
C CYS A 35 -10.02 1.84 12.07
N ILE A 36 -9.77 1.02 13.10
CA ILE A 36 -8.74 1.30 14.11
C ILE A 36 -7.38 1.42 13.44
N ALA A 37 -6.98 0.45 12.62
CA ALA A 37 -5.68 0.50 11.95
C ALA A 37 -5.52 1.77 11.10
N CYS A 38 -6.48 2.11 10.24
CA CYS A 38 -6.42 3.31 9.40
C CYS A 38 -6.42 4.61 10.21
N VAL A 39 -7.26 4.71 11.26
CA VAL A 39 -7.30 5.90 12.13
C VAL A 39 -5.97 6.08 12.84
N PHE A 40 -5.38 5.01 13.39
CA PHE A 40 -4.08 5.08 14.04
C PHE A 40 -2.97 5.41 13.04
N THR A 41 -2.95 4.80 11.85
CA THR A 41 -2.01 5.14 10.78
C THR A 41 -2.04 6.64 10.44
N VAL A 42 -3.22 7.24 10.38
CA VAL A 42 -3.37 8.67 10.10
C VAL A 42 -2.97 9.52 11.30
N ALA A 43 -3.46 9.21 12.49
CA ALA A 43 -3.18 9.96 13.71
C ALA A 43 -1.68 9.98 14.07
N PHE A 44 -0.98 8.87 13.81
CA PHE A 44 0.45 8.74 14.07
C PHE A 44 1.33 9.07 12.85
N TYR A 45 0.77 9.53 11.73
CA TYR A 45 1.57 9.93 10.57
C TYR A 45 2.64 11.00 10.87
N PRO A 46 2.43 11.99 11.76
CA PRO A 46 3.49 12.92 12.16
C PRO A 46 4.78 12.25 12.66
N LEU A 47 4.70 11.02 13.19
CA LEU A 47 5.88 10.24 13.59
C LEU A 47 6.84 9.99 12.42
N VAL A 48 6.32 9.80 11.20
CA VAL A 48 7.14 9.63 9.99
C VAL A 48 8.00 10.86 9.76
N ASN A 49 7.41 12.05 9.90
CA ASN A 49 8.13 13.32 9.72
C ASN A 49 9.15 13.55 10.83
N ILE A 50 8.80 13.24 12.08
CA ILE A 50 9.72 13.34 13.22
C ILE A 50 10.94 12.44 13.00
N LEU A 51 10.72 11.17 12.65
CA LEU A 51 11.82 10.23 12.42
C LEU A 51 12.66 10.63 11.20
N ALA A 52 12.04 11.09 10.12
CA ALA A 52 12.75 11.59 8.94
C ALA A 52 13.62 12.83 9.28
N ASN A 53 13.18 13.70 10.19
CA ASN A 53 14.01 14.84 10.62
C ASN A 53 15.22 14.40 11.47
N LEU A 54 15.12 13.29 12.21
CA LEU A 54 16.22 12.77 13.02
C LEU A 54 17.25 11.99 12.19
N VAL A 55 16.77 11.12 11.30
CA VAL A 55 17.60 10.32 10.39
C VAL A 55 16.86 10.27 9.04
N PRO A 56 17.25 11.03 8.01
CA PRO A 56 16.48 11.28 6.78
C PRO A 56 15.69 10.10 6.19
N THR A 57 16.26 9.42 5.20
CA THR A 57 15.56 8.37 4.46
C THR A 57 15.26 7.15 5.33
N VAL A 58 16.16 6.83 6.27
CA VAL A 58 16.01 5.69 7.18
C VAL A 58 14.85 5.91 8.14
N GLY A 59 14.73 7.10 8.73
CA GLY A 59 13.65 7.47 9.63
C GLY A 59 12.29 7.53 8.94
N TYR A 60 12.25 8.02 7.69
CA TYR A 60 11.04 7.93 6.87
C TYR A 60 10.59 6.47 6.66
N PHE A 61 11.53 5.59 6.30
CA PHE A 61 11.26 4.17 6.11
C PHE A 61 10.82 3.48 7.41
N LEU A 62 11.49 3.75 8.53
CA LEU A 62 11.14 3.21 9.85
C LEU A 62 9.75 3.68 10.30
N GLY A 63 9.42 4.95 10.11
CA GLY A 63 8.10 5.48 10.40
C GLY A 63 7.02 4.72 9.63
N LYS A 64 7.22 4.49 8.34
CA LYS A 64 6.27 3.69 7.54
C LYS A 64 6.19 2.23 7.96
N ILE A 65 7.29 1.58 8.36
CA ILE A 65 7.22 0.22 8.93
C ILE A 65 6.28 0.20 10.14
N ILE A 66 6.41 1.17 11.05
CA ILE A 66 5.54 1.26 12.22
C ILE A 66 4.09 1.40 11.78
N LEU A 67 3.80 2.34 10.89
CA LEU A 67 2.42 2.69 10.54
C LEU A 67 1.72 1.70 9.61
N PHE A 68 2.46 1.10 8.67
CA PHE A 68 1.90 0.27 7.60
C PHE A 68 2.10 -1.22 7.84
N ILE A 69 3.00 -1.63 8.74
CA ILE A 69 3.22 -3.03 9.09
C ILE A 69 2.78 -3.29 10.52
N PHE A 70 3.36 -2.60 11.50
CA PHE A 70 3.09 -2.93 12.91
C PHE A 70 1.67 -2.58 13.34
N ILE A 71 1.13 -1.42 12.97
CA ILE A 71 -0.26 -1.07 13.34
C ILE A 71 -1.28 -2.12 12.86
N PRO A 72 -1.31 -2.53 11.58
CA PRO A 72 -2.21 -3.61 11.13
C PRO A 72 -2.00 -4.94 11.86
N ILE A 73 -0.74 -5.33 12.11
CA ILE A 73 -0.41 -6.56 12.83
C ILE A 73 -0.97 -6.50 14.25
N LEU A 74 -0.73 -5.40 14.98
CA LEU A 74 -1.21 -5.22 16.34
C LEU A 74 -2.73 -5.18 16.41
N ALA A 75 -3.38 -4.49 15.46
CA ALA A 75 -4.84 -4.43 15.38
C ALA A 75 -5.46 -5.83 15.23
N VAL A 76 -4.96 -6.64 14.29
CA VAL A 76 -5.46 -8.00 14.08
C VAL A 76 -5.07 -8.93 15.24
N PHE A 77 -3.85 -8.82 15.77
CA PHE A 77 -3.39 -9.62 16.90
C PHE A 77 -4.23 -9.38 18.16
N PHE A 78 -4.44 -8.12 18.57
CA PHE A 78 -5.15 -7.83 19.81
C PHE A 78 -6.66 -8.02 19.70
N LEU A 79 -7.25 -7.63 18.56
CA LEU A 79 -8.70 -7.65 18.39
C LEU A 79 -9.18 -9.01 17.88
N GLU A 80 -8.52 -9.63 16.89
CA GLU A 80 -8.92 -10.92 16.33
C GLU A 80 -8.15 -12.13 16.88
N LYS A 81 -7.11 -11.93 17.69
CA LYS A 81 -6.32 -13.02 18.29
C LYS A 81 -5.65 -13.93 17.26
N TRP A 82 -5.25 -13.39 16.11
CA TRP A 82 -4.47 -14.15 15.14
C TRP A 82 -3.09 -14.49 15.71
N SER A 83 -2.53 -15.63 15.31
CA SER A 83 -1.17 -16.01 15.72
C SER A 83 -0.11 -15.17 14.99
N LEU A 84 0.80 -14.54 15.74
CA LEU A 84 1.93 -13.77 15.18
C LEU A 84 2.75 -14.57 14.17
N LYS A 85 2.86 -15.90 14.36
CA LYS A 85 3.58 -16.80 13.44
C LYS A 85 3.00 -16.80 12.03
N ASN A 86 1.69 -16.54 11.89
CA ASN A 86 0.97 -16.69 10.62
C ASN A 86 0.53 -15.36 10.00
N ILE A 87 0.56 -14.23 10.72
CA ILE A 87 0.01 -12.95 10.23
C ILE A 87 0.63 -12.53 8.88
N PHE A 88 1.95 -12.64 8.72
CA PHE A 88 2.62 -12.33 7.45
C PHE A 88 2.12 -13.21 6.30
N ILE A 89 1.96 -14.51 6.54
CA ILE A 89 1.43 -15.47 5.56
C ILE A 89 -0.02 -15.11 5.22
N ASP A 90 -0.79 -14.73 6.23
CA ASP A 90 -2.19 -14.37 6.09
C ASP A 90 -2.42 -13.06 5.35
N PHE A 91 -1.47 -12.12 5.44
CA PHE A 91 -1.39 -10.91 4.61
C PHE A 91 -0.65 -11.13 3.29
N GLY A 92 -0.30 -12.37 2.95
CA GLY A 92 0.15 -12.73 1.60
C GLY A 92 1.67 -12.76 1.40
N VAL A 93 2.48 -12.65 2.44
CA VAL A 93 3.91 -12.98 2.39
C VAL A 93 4.05 -14.50 2.49
N ARG A 94 3.88 -15.19 1.36
CA ARG A 94 3.82 -16.66 1.32
C ARG A 94 4.61 -17.24 0.15
N ARG A 95 5.08 -18.48 0.28
CA ARG A 95 5.73 -19.23 -0.81
C ARG A 95 4.74 -19.71 -1.87
N LYS A 96 3.49 -19.99 -1.49
CA LYS A 96 2.44 -20.44 -2.41
C LYS A 96 2.18 -19.38 -3.49
N ALA A 97 2.13 -19.82 -4.75
CA ALA A 97 1.95 -18.98 -5.93
C ALA A 97 3.00 -17.87 -6.11
N LEU A 98 4.17 -17.97 -5.48
CA LEU A 98 5.23 -16.97 -5.56
C LEU A 98 5.65 -16.69 -7.01
N GLY A 99 6.00 -17.73 -7.78
CA GLY A 99 6.42 -17.56 -9.17
C GLY A 99 5.37 -16.85 -10.05
N LYS A 100 4.09 -17.18 -9.86
CA LYS A 100 2.97 -16.52 -10.55
C LYS A 100 2.76 -15.07 -10.09
N SER A 101 2.96 -14.79 -8.80
CA SER A 101 2.91 -13.43 -8.26
C SER A 101 4.02 -12.58 -8.87
N VAL A 102 5.26 -13.08 -8.84
CA VAL A 102 6.42 -12.40 -9.42
C VAL A 102 6.24 -12.16 -10.92
N SER A 103 5.80 -13.16 -11.70
CA SER A 103 5.64 -12.98 -13.16
C SER A 103 4.56 -11.95 -13.51
N LEU A 104 3.41 -11.98 -12.84
CA LEU A 104 2.37 -10.97 -13.00
C LEU A 104 2.81 -9.60 -12.47
N GLY A 105 3.62 -9.57 -11.41
CA GLY A 105 4.26 -8.36 -10.89
C GLY A 105 5.19 -7.72 -11.90
N ILE A 106 6.07 -8.49 -12.55
CA ILE A 106 6.95 -7.99 -13.62
C ILE A 106 6.13 -7.42 -14.78
N ALA A 107 5.07 -8.12 -15.21
CA ALA A 107 4.18 -7.61 -16.25
C ALA A 107 3.50 -6.28 -15.85
N ALA A 108 3.02 -6.17 -14.60
CA ALA A 108 2.49 -4.94 -14.07
C ALA A 108 3.55 -3.82 -14.01
N ALA A 109 4.77 -4.16 -13.61
CA ALA A 109 5.90 -3.22 -13.51
C ALA A 109 6.18 -2.56 -14.86
N ILE A 110 6.28 -3.35 -15.94
CA ILE A 110 6.51 -2.85 -17.31
C ILE A 110 5.46 -1.79 -17.67
N VAL A 111 4.18 -2.10 -17.44
CA VAL A 111 3.08 -1.17 -17.74
C VAL A 111 3.19 0.09 -16.88
N THR A 112 3.37 -0.03 -15.56
CA THR A 112 3.43 1.13 -14.66
C THR A 112 4.66 2.00 -14.91
N ILE A 113 5.81 1.40 -15.25
CA ILE A 113 7.05 2.12 -15.60
C ILE A 113 6.84 2.90 -16.88
N ALA A 114 6.25 2.29 -17.91
CA ALA A 114 5.95 2.97 -19.17
C ALA A 114 5.03 4.19 -18.94
N ILE A 115 3.94 4.02 -18.19
CA ILE A 115 3.05 5.14 -17.82
C ILE A 115 3.83 6.22 -17.06
N THR A 116 4.63 5.83 -16.07
CA THR A 116 5.41 6.77 -15.24
C THR A 116 6.41 7.57 -16.07
N LEU A 117 7.08 6.95 -17.04
CA LEU A 117 7.97 7.64 -17.96
C LEU A 117 7.25 8.67 -18.83
N LEU A 118 5.98 8.43 -19.18
CA LEU A 118 5.17 9.36 -19.98
C LEU A 118 4.64 10.54 -19.16
N VAL A 119 4.30 10.33 -17.88
CA VAL A 119 3.58 11.35 -17.07
C VAL A 119 4.45 12.07 -16.03
N SER A 120 5.64 11.57 -15.73
CA SER A 120 6.59 12.20 -14.81
C SER A 120 7.78 12.78 -15.58
N VAL A 121 8.39 13.84 -15.06
CA VAL A 121 9.67 14.37 -15.58
C VAL A 121 10.77 14.40 -14.53
N THR A 122 10.51 13.91 -13.31
CA THR A 122 11.46 14.06 -12.20
C THR A 122 12.56 13.00 -12.21
N GLN A 123 13.80 13.47 -12.21
CA GLN A 123 14.98 12.65 -11.88
C GLN A 123 15.30 12.79 -10.40
N TRP A 124 15.67 11.66 -9.78
CA TRP A 124 16.06 11.59 -8.37
C TRP A 124 17.31 10.73 -8.27
N ASP A 125 18.08 10.95 -7.22
CA ASP A 125 19.26 10.14 -6.90
C ASP A 125 18.93 8.64 -6.82
N LEU A 126 19.80 7.81 -7.40
CA LEU A 126 19.61 6.37 -7.47
C LEU A 126 19.70 5.68 -6.10
N ALA A 127 20.57 6.15 -5.21
CA ALA A 127 20.68 5.56 -3.88
C ALA A 127 19.40 5.76 -3.07
N PHE A 128 18.81 6.97 -3.14
CA PHE A 128 17.49 7.24 -2.60
C PHE A 128 16.42 6.33 -3.21
N ARG A 129 16.41 6.16 -4.53
CA ARG A 129 15.43 5.27 -5.21
C ARG A 129 15.58 3.81 -4.81
N SER A 130 16.79 3.32 -4.54
CA SER A 130 17.01 1.97 -4.02
C SER A 130 16.37 1.78 -2.65
N ILE A 131 16.45 2.76 -1.75
CA ILE A 131 15.76 2.69 -0.46
C ILE A 131 14.24 2.72 -0.67
N MET A 132 13.75 3.58 -1.55
CA MET A 132 12.32 3.69 -1.87
C MET A 132 11.73 2.42 -2.51
N PHE A 133 12.56 1.60 -3.18
CA PHE A 133 12.19 0.27 -3.64
C PHE A 133 11.79 -0.62 -2.47
N PHE A 134 12.63 -0.72 -1.44
CA PHE A 134 12.35 -1.54 -0.26
C PHE A 134 11.22 -0.95 0.58
N GLU A 135 11.17 0.37 0.70
CA GLU A 135 10.09 1.07 1.41
C GLU A 135 8.71 0.71 0.85
N SER A 136 8.59 0.56 -0.47
CA SER A 136 7.32 0.20 -1.12
C SER A 136 6.70 -1.12 -0.61
N PHE A 137 7.50 -2.01 -0.01
CA PHE A 137 6.97 -3.20 0.68
C PHE A 137 5.98 -2.82 1.78
N THR A 138 6.24 -1.75 2.52
CA THR A 138 5.38 -1.31 3.63
C THR A 138 3.99 -0.92 3.11
N GLU A 139 3.94 -0.18 2.01
CA GLU A 139 2.69 0.18 1.34
C GLU A 139 1.97 -1.05 0.78
N GLU A 140 2.68 -1.96 0.11
CA GLU A 140 2.04 -3.18 -0.41
C GLU A 140 1.53 -4.09 0.72
N PHE A 141 2.24 -4.15 1.84
CA PHE A 141 1.79 -4.86 3.03
C PHE A 141 0.48 -4.27 3.56
N PHE A 142 0.38 -2.94 3.66
CA PHE A 142 -0.83 -2.27 4.13
C PHE A 142 -1.98 -2.37 3.12
N PHE A 143 -1.77 -1.97 1.87
CA PHE A 143 -2.85 -1.88 0.88
C PHE A 143 -3.23 -3.23 0.31
N ARG A 144 -2.26 -4.08 -0.07
CA ARG A 144 -2.52 -5.37 -0.72
C ARG A 144 -2.60 -6.49 0.30
N GLY A 145 -1.80 -6.45 1.35
CA GLY A 145 -1.86 -7.46 2.42
C GLY A 145 -3.06 -7.25 3.34
N PHE A 146 -3.09 -6.12 4.03
CA PHE A 146 -4.12 -5.82 5.02
C PHE A 146 -5.43 -5.36 4.37
N LEU A 147 -5.51 -4.21 3.73
CA LEU A 147 -6.79 -3.71 3.21
C LEU A 147 -7.42 -4.62 2.16
N LEU A 148 -6.63 -5.22 1.26
CA LEU A 148 -7.19 -6.17 0.28
C LEU A 148 -7.33 -7.58 0.84
N LEU A 149 -6.24 -8.30 1.09
CA LEU A 149 -6.32 -9.74 1.35
C LEU A 149 -7.01 -10.07 2.69
N TYR A 150 -6.89 -9.24 3.71
CA TYR A 150 -7.64 -9.42 4.94
C TYR A 150 -9.14 -9.14 4.75
N LEU A 151 -9.54 -8.02 4.11
CA LEU A 151 -10.97 -7.78 3.83
C LEU A 151 -11.55 -8.81 2.86
N MET A 152 -10.78 -9.36 1.92
CA MET A 152 -11.26 -10.44 1.05
C MET A 152 -11.64 -11.71 1.82
N LYS A 153 -11.06 -11.95 3.00
CA LYS A 153 -11.42 -13.09 3.87
C LYS A 153 -12.68 -12.81 4.69
N LYS A 154 -13.07 -11.54 4.85
CA LYS A 154 -14.10 -11.09 5.80
C LYS A 154 -15.29 -10.44 5.12
N THR A 155 -15.18 -10.06 3.86
CA THR A 155 -16.21 -9.30 3.14
C THR A 155 -16.34 -9.83 1.71
N THR A 156 -16.83 -9.01 0.78
CA THR A 156 -16.88 -9.37 -0.64
C THR A 156 -15.64 -8.84 -1.39
N PRO A 157 -15.26 -9.46 -2.52
CA PRO A 157 -14.18 -8.94 -3.36
C PRO A 157 -14.37 -7.47 -3.72
N LYS A 158 -15.61 -7.03 -4.05
CA LYS A 158 -15.89 -5.64 -4.40
C LYS A 158 -15.47 -4.67 -3.28
N ILE A 159 -15.85 -4.96 -2.03
CA ILE A 159 -15.50 -4.13 -0.87
C ILE A 159 -13.98 -4.10 -0.67
N ALA A 160 -13.32 -5.25 -0.72
CA ALA A 160 -11.88 -5.34 -0.49
C ALA A 160 -11.07 -4.61 -1.59
N TYR A 161 -11.42 -4.79 -2.86
CA TYR A 161 -10.77 -4.11 -3.98
C TYR A 161 -10.99 -2.60 -3.94
N SER A 162 -12.24 -2.14 -3.76
CA SER A 162 -12.52 -0.71 -3.68
C SER A 162 -11.79 -0.07 -2.49
N THR A 163 -11.77 -0.74 -1.33
CA THR A 163 -11.08 -0.21 -0.14
C THR A 163 -9.57 -0.12 -0.33
N SER A 164 -8.96 -1.16 -0.91
CA SER A 164 -7.52 -1.17 -1.16
C SER A 164 -7.09 -0.14 -2.21
N VAL A 165 -7.77 -0.12 -3.36
CA VAL A 165 -7.41 0.76 -4.50
C VAL A 165 -7.67 2.23 -4.16
N LEU A 166 -8.86 2.55 -3.63
CA LEU A 166 -9.17 3.94 -3.28
C LEU A 166 -8.32 4.40 -2.10
N GLY A 167 -8.05 3.54 -1.12
CA GLY A 167 -7.12 3.87 -0.02
C GLY A 167 -5.73 4.22 -0.55
N PHE A 168 -5.22 3.43 -1.51
CA PHE A 168 -3.92 3.69 -2.16
C PHE A 168 -3.90 4.99 -2.97
N VAL A 169 -5.00 5.35 -3.62
CA VAL A 169 -5.08 6.62 -4.36
C VAL A 169 -5.19 7.81 -3.39
N LEU A 170 -6.04 7.69 -2.38
CA LEU A 170 -6.36 8.76 -1.42
C LEU A 170 -5.21 9.07 -0.46
N ILE A 171 -4.30 8.12 -0.20
CA ILE A 171 -3.11 8.41 0.61
C ILE A 171 -2.09 9.32 -0.11
N HIS A 172 -2.25 9.55 -1.42
CA HIS A 172 -1.35 10.36 -2.23
C HIS A 172 -2.04 11.64 -2.76
N PRO A 173 -2.52 12.55 -1.90
CA PRO A 173 -3.23 13.74 -2.36
C PRO A 173 -2.37 14.67 -3.22
N GLN A 174 -1.05 14.64 -3.06
CA GLN A 174 -0.12 15.42 -3.88
C GLN A 174 -0.20 15.07 -5.37
N HIS A 175 -0.73 13.89 -5.74
CA HIS A 175 -0.88 13.50 -7.13
C HIS A 175 -2.16 14.07 -7.77
N PHE A 176 -3.13 14.56 -7.00
CA PHE A 176 -4.47 14.93 -7.51
C PHE A 176 -4.46 16.11 -8.49
N ASN A 177 -3.46 16.96 -8.40
CA ASN A 177 -3.27 18.10 -9.31
C ASN A 177 -2.21 17.81 -10.39
N SER A 178 -1.93 16.53 -10.68
CA SER A 178 -0.89 16.12 -11.62
C SER A 178 -1.30 14.93 -12.49
N LEU A 179 -0.69 14.81 -13.68
CA LEU A 179 -0.84 13.61 -14.53
C LEU A 179 -0.31 12.33 -13.86
N PHE A 180 0.51 12.46 -12.82
CA PHE A 180 1.00 11.34 -12.02
C PHE A 180 -0.13 10.57 -11.29
N LEU A 181 -1.31 11.17 -11.15
CA LEU A 181 -2.51 10.45 -10.69
C LEU A 181 -2.83 9.25 -11.57
N ILE A 182 -2.60 9.33 -12.89
CA ILE A 182 -2.84 8.23 -13.83
C ILE A 182 -1.95 7.03 -13.47
N SER A 183 -0.66 7.28 -13.22
CA SER A 183 0.29 6.27 -12.75
C SER A 183 -0.15 5.67 -11.41
N THR A 184 -0.60 6.50 -10.48
CA THR A 184 -1.08 6.08 -9.15
C THR A 184 -2.31 5.17 -9.25
N ILE A 185 -3.30 5.52 -10.08
CA ILE A 185 -4.52 4.72 -10.28
C ILE A 185 -4.18 3.39 -10.98
N ALA A 186 -3.38 3.43 -12.04
CA ALA A 186 -2.98 2.23 -12.78
C ALA A 186 -2.24 1.25 -11.88
N GLN A 187 -1.28 1.75 -11.08
CA GLN A 187 -0.58 0.95 -10.10
C GLN A 187 -1.52 0.44 -9.01
N GLY A 188 -2.41 1.29 -8.50
CA GLY A 188 -3.55 0.95 -7.64
C GLY A 188 -4.24 -0.34 -8.06
N LEU A 189 -4.81 -0.30 -9.27
CA LEU A 189 -5.61 -1.35 -9.88
C LEU A 189 -4.81 -2.62 -10.20
N LEU A 190 -3.68 -2.48 -10.91
CA LEU A 190 -2.88 -3.62 -11.37
C LEU A 190 -2.34 -4.42 -10.19
N LEU A 191 -1.76 -3.75 -9.20
CA LEU A 191 -1.16 -4.44 -8.06
C LEU A 191 -2.23 -5.09 -7.16
N ALA A 192 -3.40 -4.45 -7.01
CA ALA A 192 -4.54 -5.07 -6.34
C ALA A 192 -5.01 -6.32 -7.08
N TRP A 193 -5.07 -6.29 -8.42
CA TRP A 193 -5.42 -7.46 -9.22
C TRP A 193 -4.41 -8.60 -9.07
N VAL A 194 -3.09 -8.31 -9.13
CA VAL A 194 -2.04 -9.31 -8.94
C VAL A 194 -2.17 -9.95 -7.54
N ALA A 195 -2.27 -9.12 -6.50
CA ALA A 195 -2.43 -9.59 -5.13
C ALA A 195 -3.71 -10.41 -4.96
N GLY A 196 -4.84 -9.94 -5.46
CA GLY A 196 -6.12 -10.62 -5.32
C GLY A 196 -6.18 -11.95 -6.08
N LYS A 197 -5.51 -12.06 -7.23
CA LYS A 197 -5.44 -13.27 -8.06
C LYS A 197 -4.46 -14.32 -7.51
N THR A 198 -3.35 -13.89 -6.95
CA THR A 198 -2.29 -14.80 -6.45
C THR A 198 -2.32 -15.02 -4.95
N LYS A 199 -3.08 -14.19 -4.23
CA LYS A 199 -3.09 -14.06 -2.78
C LYS A 199 -1.71 -13.73 -2.21
N ASN A 200 -0.82 -13.15 -3.02
CA ASN A 200 0.59 -12.97 -2.68
C ASN A 200 1.04 -11.55 -3.01
N ILE A 201 1.71 -10.88 -2.06
CA ILE A 201 2.09 -9.47 -2.18
C ILE A 201 3.51 -9.27 -2.71
N ILE A 202 4.29 -10.34 -2.91
CA ILE A 202 5.68 -10.22 -3.39
C ILE A 202 5.75 -9.68 -4.82
N GLY A 203 4.90 -10.16 -5.73
CA GLY A 203 4.78 -9.59 -7.07
C GLY A 203 4.41 -8.09 -7.07
N PRO A 204 3.34 -7.70 -6.34
CA PRO A 204 2.99 -6.30 -6.11
C PRO A 204 4.15 -5.45 -5.57
N TRP A 205 4.89 -5.94 -4.58
CA TRP A 205 6.05 -5.25 -4.02
C TRP A 205 7.15 -5.05 -5.07
N ILE A 206 7.54 -6.10 -5.80
CA ILE A 206 8.55 -5.98 -6.86
C ILE A 206 8.11 -4.96 -7.90
N ALA A 207 6.84 -4.99 -8.31
CA ALA A 207 6.30 -4.08 -9.30
C ALA A 207 6.30 -2.61 -8.83
N HIS A 208 5.83 -2.37 -7.61
CA HIS A 208 5.81 -1.04 -7.00
C HIS A 208 7.24 -0.51 -6.84
N GLY A 209 8.14 -1.31 -6.24
CA GLY A 209 9.52 -0.93 -6.05
C GLY A 209 10.21 -0.63 -7.38
N ALA A 210 9.99 -1.48 -8.39
CA ALA A 210 10.51 -1.27 -9.73
C ALA A 210 10.00 0.05 -10.34
N ASN A 211 8.73 0.39 -10.18
CA ASN A 211 8.16 1.65 -10.65
C ASN A 211 8.75 2.89 -9.94
N ARG A 212 9.29 2.73 -8.72
CA ARG A 212 10.00 3.80 -8.03
C ARG A 212 11.44 3.96 -8.49
N PHE A 213 12.07 2.89 -8.95
CA PHE A 213 13.50 2.85 -9.27
C PHE A 213 13.80 3.03 -10.76
N PHE A 214 13.22 2.19 -11.62
CA PHE A 214 13.60 2.12 -13.04
C PHE A 214 13.32 3.39 -13.84
N PRO A 215 12.24 4.17 -13.61
CA PRO A 215 12.06 5.42 -14.34
C PRO A 215 13.23 6.41 -14.17
N SER A 216 13.82 6.49 -12.97
CA SER A 216 14.99 7.34 -12.73
C SER A 216 16.25 6.75 -13.37
N LEU A 217 16.46 5.43 -13.28
CA LEU A 217 17.60 4.76 -13.92
C LEU A 217 17.58 4.92 -15.45
N LEU A 218 16.43 4.68 -16.09
CA LEU A 218 16.30 4.79 -17.54
C LEU A 218 16.53 6.23 -18.01
N ARG A 219 16.04 7.23 -17.28
CA ARG A 219 16.30 8.64 -17.60
C ARG A 219 17.77 8.99 -17.47
N MET A 220 18.47 8.48 -16.46
CA MET A 220 19.91 8.71 -16.30
C MET A 220 20.74 8.08 -17.44
N ILE A 221 20.28 6.98 -18.03
CA ILE A 221 20.98 6.29 -19.13
C ILE A 221 20.71 6.95 -20.49
N PHE A 222 19.49 7.44 -20.71
CA PHE A 222 19.01 7.86 -22.03
C PHE A 222 18.79 9.38 -22.19
N GLN A 223 19.04 10.18 -21.15
CA GLN A 223 19.05 11.65 -21.19
C GLN A 223 20.44 12.18 -20.91
#